data_AF-A0AB38G2L5-F1
#
_entry.id   AF-A0AB38G2L5-F1
#
_cell.length_a   1.000
_cell.length_b   1.000
_cell.length_c   1.000
_cell.angle_alpha   90.00
_cell.angle_beta   90.00
_cell.angle_gamma   90.00
#
_symmetry.space_group_name_H-M   'P 1'
#
loop_
_entity.id
_entity.type
_entity.pdbx_description
1 polymer ?
#
loop_
_entity_poly.entity_id
_entity_poly.type
_entity_poly.pdbx_seq_one_letter_code
_entity_poly.pdbx_strand_id
1 'polypeptide(L)' 'MYLSILPIVTLHEAIVTSIVCGTLTIIVDVVGWVIIKHSWSLTFKEFYIDYQPWITLIYLAIYISPFLAYLAIR' A
#
# COMPACT_ATOMS: atom_id res chain seq x y z
N MET A 1 9.44 9.04 1.50
CA MET A 1 10.49 9.98 1.09
C MET A 1 11.78 9.18 0.82
N TYR A 2 11.83 8.43 -0.30
CA TYR A 2 12.98 7.61 -0.75
C TYR A 2 13.30 7.94 -2.22
N LEU A 3 12.27 8.19 -3.02
CA LEU A 3 12.36 8.64 -4.42
C LEU A 3 13.09 9.98 -4.62
N SER A 4 13.29 10.78 -3.57
CA SER A 4 14.00 12.07 -3.59
C SER A 4 15.52 11.91 -3.73
N ILE A 5 16.05 10.70 -3.53
CA ILE A 5 17.49 10.39 -3.53
C ILE A 5 17.92 9.80 -4.89
N LEU A 6 16.96 9.34 -5.71
CA LEU A 6 17.26 8.77 -7.02
C LEU A 6 17.50 9.90 -8.03
N PRO A 7 18.64 9.88 -8.77
CA PRO A 7 18.99 10.93 -9.71
C PRO A 7 18.03 11.02 -10.91
N ILE A 8 17.32 9.93 -11.23
CA ILE A 8 16.28 9.85 -12.27
C ILE A 8 15.19 8.91 -11.76
N VAL A 9 13.98 9.42 -11.57
CA VAL A 9 12.81 8.56 -11.31
C VAL A 9 12.31 8.06 -12.68
N THR A 10 12.56 6.79 -12.99
CA THR A 10 12.06 6.19 -14.22
C THR A 10 10.67 5.59 -14.02
N LEU A 11 9.93 5.39 -15.11
CA LEU A 11 8.63 4.71 -15.08
C LEU A 11 8.76 3.28 -14.51
N HIS A 12 9.86 2.59 -14.80
CA HIS A 12 10.14 1.25 -14.28
C HIS A 12 10.25 1.26 -12.74
N GLU A 13 11.02 2.19 -12.18
CA GLU A 13 11.16 2.33 -10.72
C GLU A 13 9.83 2.66 -10.05
N ALA A 14 9.00 3.51 -10.66
CA ALA A 14 7.68 3.83 -10.15
C ALA A 14 6.75 2.60 -10.10
N ILE A 15 6.76 1.78 -11.16
CA ILE A 15 5.98 0.54 -11.23
C ILE A 15 6.45 -0.47 -10.18
N VAL A 16 7.75 -0.72 -10.10
CA VAL A 16 8.33 -1.66 -9.13
C VAL A 16 8.02 -1.22 -7.69
N THR A 17 8.24 0.06 -7.39
CA THR A 17 7.93 0.63 -6.07
C THR A 17 6.44 0.51 -5.73
N SER A 18 5.55 0.78 -6.69
CA SER A 18 4.10 0.68 -6.50
C SER A 18 3.67 -0.75 -6.15
N ILE A 19 4.15 -1.72 -6.93
CA ILE A 19 3.83 -3.13 -6.74
C ILE A 19 4.38 -3.63 -5.40
N VAL A 20 5.66 -3.36 -5.11
CA VAL A 20 6.32 -3.85 -3.89
C VAL A 20 5.66 -3.24 -2.66
N CYS A 21 5.52 -1.91 -2.61
CA CYS A 21 4.94 -1.25 -1.43
C CYS A 21 3.46 -1.60 -1.25
N GLY A 22 2.67 -1.57 -2.32
CA GLY A 22 1.24 -1.88 -2.26
C GLY A 22 0.98 -3.32 -1.84
N THR A 23 1.68 -4.28 -2.46
CA THR A 23 1.50 -5.70 -2.16
C THR A 23 2.00 -6.04 -0.76
N LEU A 24 3.16 -5.52 -0.36
CA LEU A 24 3.71 -5.76 0.98
C LEU A 24 2.79 -5.22 2.06
N THR A 25 2.20 -4.03 1.88
CA THR A 25 1.28 -3.44 2.85
C THR A 25 0.04 -4.33 3.02
N ILE A 26 -0.59 -4.77 1.92
CA ILE A 26 -1.74 -5.67 1.99
C ILE A 26 -1.40 -6.97 2.72
N ILE A 27 -0.24 -7.57 2.43
CA ILE A 27 0.18 -8.81 3.08
C ILE A 27 0.35 -8.59 4.59
N VAL A 28 1.05 -7.54 5.00
CA VAL A 28 1.30 -7.24 6.42
C VAL A 28 -0.01 -6.97 7.16
N ASP A 29 -0.93 -6.22 6.54
CA ASP A 29 -2.24 -5.92 7.13
C ASP A 29 -3.09 -7.18 7.30
N VAL A 30 -3.21 -8.02 6.27
CA VAL A 30 -3.97 -9.27 6.36
C VAL A 30 -3.33 -10.22 7.38
N VAL A 31 -2.01 -10.32 7.40
CA VAL A 31 -1.30 -11.19 8.37
C VAL A 31 -1.52 -10.69 9.80
N GLY A 32 -1.34 -9.39 10.03
CA GLY A 32 -1.43 -8.78 11.36
C GLY A 32 -2.85 -8.78 11.92
N TRP A 33 -3.84 -8.42 11.10
CA TRP A 33 -5.20 -8.19 11.57
C TRP A 33 -6.14 -9.38 11.37
N VAL A 34 -5.90 -10.25 10.37
CA VAL A 34 -6.83 -11.35 10.02
C VAL A 34 -6.29 -12.72 10.40
N ILE A 35 -5.03 -13.00 10.04
CA ILE A 35 -4.43 -14.34 10.19
C ILE A 35 -3.96 -14.58 11.62
N ILE A 36 -3.14 -13.68 12.17
CA ILE A 36 -2.65 -13.81 13.55
C ILE A 36 -3.79 -13.56 14.52
N LYS A 37 -4.14 -14.58 15.32
CA LYS A 37 -5.19 -14.46 16.33
C LYS A 37 -4.67 -13.78 17.57
N HIS A 38 -5.15 -12.57 17.81
CA HIS A 38 -4.97 -11.79 19.04
C HIS A 38 -6.32 -11.20 19.47
N SER A 39 -6.38 -10.53 20.61
CA SER A 39 -7.63 -9.98 21.16
C SER A 39 -8.39 -9.01 20.24
N TRP A 40 -7.76 -8.50 19.17
CA TRP A 40 -8.39 -7.63 18.17
C TRP A 40 -8.30 -8.18 16.74
N SER A 41 -8.12 -9.50 16.56
CA SER A 41 -8.14 -10.07 15.22
C SER A 41 -9.53 -9.96 14.61
N LEU A 42 -9.60 -9.52 13.34
CA LEU A 42 -10.81 -9.31 12.58
C LEU A 42 -11.01 -10.41 11.53
N THR A 43 -12.25 -10.62 11.11
CA THR A 43 -12.54 -11.38 9.89
C THR A 43 -12.31 -10.51 8.65
N PHE A 44 -12.20 -11.12 7.46
CA PHE A 44 -12.09 -10.37 6.21
C PHE A 44 -13.24 -9.37 6.01
N LYS A 45 -14.47 -9.77 6.36
CA LYS A 45 -15.62 -8.88 6.24
C LYS A 45 -15.50 -7.70 7.21
N GLU A 46 -15.13 -7.96 8.46
CA GLU A 46 -14.96 -6.93 9.47
C GLU A 46 -13.85 -5.95 9.09
N PHE A 47 -12.72 -6.44 8.60
CA PHE A 47 -11.59 -5.61 8.22
C PHE A 47 -11.90 -4.72 7.00
N TYR A 48 -12.40 -5.31 5.90
CA TYR A 48 -12.59 -4.58 4.64
C TYR A 48 -13.92 -3.82 4.52
N ILE A 49 -14.94 -4.19 5.29
CA ILE A 49 -16.31 -3.64 5.12
C ILE A 49 -16.78 -2.96 6.40
N ASP A 50 -16.81 -3.68 7.52
CA ASP A 50 -17.55 -3.20 8.69
C ASP A 50 -16.76 -2.15 9.52
N TYR A 51 -15.45 -2.35 9.72
CA TYR A 51 -14.63 -1.44 10.53
C TYR A 51 -13.80 -0.45 9.70
N GLN A 52 -13.16 -0.90 8.62
CA GLN A 52 -12.23 -0.06 7.86
C GLN A 52 -12.54 -0.05 6.36
N PRO A 53 -13.74 0.41 5.93
CA PRO A 53 -14.07 0.50 4.50
C PRO A 53 -13.11 1.40 3.71
N TRP A 54 -12.45 2.35 4.37
CA TRP A 54 -11.44 3.22 3.78
C TRP A 54 -10.10 2.53 3.52
N ILE A 55 -9.83 1.33 4.06
CA ILE A 55 -8.57 0.60 3.84
C ILE A 55 -8.30 0.40 2.33
N THR A 56 -9.35 0.15 1.57
CA THR A 56 -9.30 0.01 0.10
C THR A 56 -8.82 1.29 -0.58
N LEU A 57 -9.26 2.46 -0.10
CA LEU A 57 -8.80 3.75 -0.61
C LEU A 57 -7.34 4.01 -0.25
N ILE A 58 -6.90 3.56 0.92
CA ILE A 58 -5.50 3.65 1.34
C ILE A 58 -4.63 2.78 0.42
N TYR A 59 -5.02 1.54 0.12
CA TYR A 59 -4.29 0.71 -0.84
C TYR A 59 -4.19 1.37 -2.21
N LEU A 60 -5.30 1.94 -2.70
CA LEU A 60 -5.30 2.67 -3.96
C LEU A 60 -4.33 3.86 -3.93
N ALA A 61 -4.34 4.64 -2.85
CA ALA A 61 -3.41 5.75 -2.67
C ALA A 61 -1.95 5.30 -2.66
N ILE A 62 -1.64 4.15 -2.02
CA ILE A 62 -0.30 3.57 -2.01
C ILE A 62 0.12 3.20 -3.43
N TYR A 63 -0.73 2.49 -4.18
CA TYR A 63 -0.41 2.12 -5.57
C TYR A 63 -0.23 3.34 -6.48
N ILE A 64 -1.02 4.39 -6.29
CA ILE A 64 -0.97 5.61 -7.13
C ILE A 64 0.23 6.49 -6.76
N SER A 65 0.69 6.48 -5.50
CA SER A 65 1.70 7.42 -5.00
C SER A 65 3.03 7.46 -5.78
N PRO A 66 3.63 6.34 -6.26
CA PRO A 66 4.90 6.40 -6.99
C PRO A 66 4.71 6.97 -8.40
N PHE A 67 3.53 6.78 -9.00
CA PHE A 67 3.19 7.39 -10.28
C PHE A 67 3.00 8.90 -10.15
N LEU A 68 2.34 9.38 -9.09
CA LEU A 68 2.26 10.81 -8.81
C LEU A 68 3.64 11.42 -8.57
N ALA A 69 4.53 10.72 -7.86
CA ALA A 69 5.90 11.16 -7.69
C ALA A 69 6.68 11.21 -9.01
N TYR A 70 6.52 10.19 -9.87
CA TYR A 70 7.10 10.19 -11.22
C TYR A 70 6.60 11.37 -12.06
N LEU A 71 5.30 11.66 -12.03
CA LEU A 71 4.71 12.78 -12.78
C LEU A 71 5.15 14.15 -12.24
N ALA A 72 5.40 14.28 -10.95
CA ALA A 72 5.81 15.55 -10.33
C ALA A 72 7.30 15.87 -10.51
N ILE A 73 8.14 14.85 -10.69
CA ILE A 73 9.61 14.98 -10.85
C ILE A 73 10.02 15.03 -12.34
N ARG A 74 9.13 14.61 -13.25
CA ARG A 74 9.26 14.77 -14.70
C ARG A 74 9.06 16.22 -15.13
#